data_AF-A0A435FE27-F1
#
_entry.id   AF-A0A435FE27-F1
#
_cell.length_a   1.000
_cell.length_b   1.000
_cell.length_c   1.000
_cell.angle_alpha   90.00
_cell.angle_beta   90.00
_cell.angle_gamma   90.00
#
_symmetry.space_group_name_H-M   'P 1'
#
loop_
_entity.id
_entity.type
_entity.pdbx_description
1 polymer ?
#
loop_
_entity_poly.entity_id
_entity_poly.type
_entity_poly.pdbx_seq_one_letter_code
_entity_poly.pdbx_strand_id
1 'polypeptide(L)'
;MTAPRKPAAFRIEPETEPKSQVSRVAAEQPARRPRAARADVAVVIPSEVDVFDEPDIEAPPPPPATAPRKRSLLARLFFGALGVLVSLAVGLWADQLIRDLFARAEWLGWLAAGMATIALLSLLVILIREFLAIARLAEVEKMQKRALDAVARDDPKAARALVDELSAFVAAKPETAAGRRSLAELRGEIIDGANLVRLAETEILSPLDARAKIMILEAAKRVSLITAVSPRALVDIAYVVFEAGRLIRRLSELYGGRPGTLGFFRLARGVLAHLAVTGSIAVGDSFVQQIVGHGLAAKLSAKLGEGVVNGMMT
;
A
#
# COMPACT_ATOMS: atom_id res chain seq x y z
N MET A 1 -25.63 -6.13 70.43
CA MET A 1 -25.09 -4.78 70.15
C MET A 1 -23.61 -4.83 70.48
N THR A 2 -22.75 -4.82 69.47
CA THR A 2 -21.31 -5.08 69.63
C THR A 2 -20.57 -4.01 68.84
N ALA A 3 -19.84 -3.15 69.55
CA ALA A 3 -19.16 -1.98 68.99
C ALA A 3 -18.05 -2.38 67.99
N PRO A 4 -17.81 -1.59 66.92
CA PRO A 4 -16.79 -1.91 65.94
C PRO A 4 -15.38 -1.66 66.50
N ARG A 5 -14.53 -2.70 66.46
CA ARG A 5 -13.11 -2.63 66.85
C ARG A 5 -12.33 -1.77 65.86
N LYS A 6 -11.57 -0.79 66.37
CA LYS A 6 -10.60 0.00 65.60
C LYS A 6 -9.40 -0.88 65.20
N PRO A 7 -8.87 -0.78 63.97
CA PRO A 7 -7.67 -1.50 63.58
C PRO A 7 -6.42 -0.89 64.22
N ALA A 8 -5.58 -1.71 64.85
CA ALA A 8 -4.24 -1.38 65.32
C ALA A 8 -3.21 -1.94 64.32
N ALA A 9 -2.28 -1.12 63.87
CA ALA A 9 -1.20 -1.55 62.97
C ALA A 9 -0.05 -2.16 63.79
N PHE A 10 0.33 -3.40 63.48
CA PHE A 10 1.53 -4.04 64.01
C PHE A 10 2.72 -3.72 63.11
N ARG A 11 3.87 -3.39 63.71
CA ARG A 11 5.13 -3.20 63.01
C ARG A 11 5.81 -4.56 62.85
N ILE A 12 6.16 -4.92 61.62
CA ILE A 12 6.97 -6.09 61.31
C ILE A 12 8.42 -5.62 61.28
N GLU A 13 9.21 -6.01 62.28
CA GLU A 13 10.66 -5.86 62.27
C GLU A 13 11.24 -6.79 61.18
N PRO A 14 12.04 -6.28 60.21
CA PRO A 14 12.61 -7.13 59.18
C PRO A 14 13.71 -8.03 59.74
N GLU A 15 13.65 -9.28 59.29
CA GLU A 15 14.57 -10.38 59.56
C GLU A 15 16.03 -10.01 59.24
N THR A 16 16.94 -10.36 60.15
CA THR A 16 18.37 -10.07 60.05
C THR A 16 19.05 -11.20 59.28
N GLU A 17 19.42 -10.96 58.02
CA GLU A 17 20.27 -11.89 57.27
C GLU A 17 21.76 -11.77 57.66
N PRO A 18 22.51 -12.90 57.64
CA PRO A 18 23.78 -13.03 58.32
C PRO A 18 24.93 -12.36 57.56
N LYS A 19 25.80 -11.71 58.33
CA LYS A 19 27.11 -11.22 57.88
C LYS A 19 28.00 -12.39 57.45
N SER A 20 28.58 -12.28 56.26
CA SER A 20 29.89 -12.87 55.97
C SER A 20 30.71 -11.90 55.14
N GLN A 21 31.91 -11.64 55.67
CA GLN A 21 32.93 -10.68 55.25
C GLN A 21 33.38 -10.98 53.81
N VAL A 22 33.87 -10.02 53.03
CA VAL A 22 35.28 -9.61 53.02
C VAL A 22 35.42 -8.24 52.32
N SER A 23 35.93 -7.25 53.06
CA SER A 23 36.96 -6.23 52.72
C SER A 23 37.05 -5.77 51.25
N ARG A 24 36.99 -4.48 50.89
CA ARG A 24 37.97 -3.44 51.25
C ARG A 24 37.61 -2.09 50.56
N VAL A 25 37.89 -1.01 51.28
CA VAL A 25 38.09 0.39 50.87
C VAL A 25 36.85 1.20 50.44
N ALA A 26 36.45 2.06 51.38
CA ALA A 26 35.61 3.20 51.17
C ALA A 26 36.26 4.22 50.23
N ALA A 27 35.50 4.63 49.22
CA ALA A 27 35.50 6.01 48.75
C ALA A 27 34.02 6.39 48.61
N GLU A 28 33.57 7.32 49.45
CA GLU A 28 32.22 7.89 49.42
C GLU A 28 31.89 8.43 48.02
N GLN A 29 31.01 7.73 47.30
CA GLN A 29 30.24 8.34 46.23
C GLN A 29 28.85 8.64 46.80
N PRO A 30 28.40 9.90 46.80
CA PRO A 30 27.07 10.23 47.31
C PRO A 30 26.02 9.50 46.46
N ALA A 31 25.06 8.87 47.13
CA ALA A 31 23.94 8.17 46.53
C ALA A 31 23.31 9.02 45.42
N ARG A 32 23.43 8.56 44.18
CA ARG A 32 22.91 9.24 43.00
C ARG A 32 21.39 9.22 43.08
N ARG A 33 20.77 10.37 43.41
CA ARG A 33 19.32 10.55 43.32
C ARG A 33 18.86 10.15 41.90
N PRO A 34 17.71 9.48 41.73
CA PRO A 34 17.17 9.20 40.41
C PRO A 34 16.89 10.53 39.72
N ARG A 35 17.74 10.89 38.77
CA ARG A 35 17.43 11.98 37.83
C ARG A 35 16.48 11.39 36.80
N ALA A 36 15.31 11.98 36.66
CA ALA A 36 14.54 11.86 35.42
C ALA A 36 15.51 12.06 34.26
N ALA A 37 15.50 11.15 33.29
CA ALA A 37 16.27 11.33 32.06
C ALA A 37 15.93 12.72 31.53
N ARG A 38 16.94 13.60 31.45
CA ARG A 38 16.76 14.91 30.82
C ARG A 38 16.30 14.61 29.40
N ALA A 39 15.25 15.30 28.95
CA ALA A 39 14.67 15.20 27.61
C ALA A 39 15.62 15.65 26.48
N ASP A 40 16.94 15.72 26.74
CA ASP A 40 17.97 16.23 25.83
C ASP A 40 18.90 15.13 25.27
N VAL A 41 18.58 13.85 25.49
CA VAL A 41 19.28 12.74 24.80
C VAL A 41 18.27 11.71 24.27
N ALA A 42 17.19 12.20 23.70
CA ALA A 42 16.59 11.56 22.55
C ALA A 42 16.76 12.56 21.41
N VAL A 43 17.96 12.59 20.82
CA VAL A 43 18.11 13.21 19.51
C VAL A 43 17.35 12.29 18.55
N VAL A 44 16.04 12.49 18.48
CA VAL A 44 15.30 12.23 17.26
C VAL A 44 15.95 13.19 16.29
N ILE A 45 16.90 12.70 15.50
CA ILE A 45 17.33 13.42 14.31
C ILE A 45 16.08 13.35 13.42
N PRO A 46 15.29 14.43 13.26
CA PRO A 46 14.33 14.43 12.17
C PRO A 46 15.16 14.19 10.92
N SER A 47 14.80 13.21 10.11
CA SER A 47 15.37 13.10 8.77
C SER A 47 15.22 14.47 8.11
N GLU A 48 16.32 15.10 7.70
CA GLU A 48 16.31 16.43 7.06
C GLU A 48 15.46 16.46 5.78
N VAL A 49 15.08 15.29 5.27
CA VAL A 49 14.06 15.09 4.24
C VAL A 49 12.88 14.35 4.87
N ASP A 50 11.84 15.08 5.24
CA ASP A 50 10.52 14.47 5.37
C ASP A 50 9.98 14.26 3.95
N VAL A 51 10.06 13.01 3.49
CA VAL A 51 9.57 12.54 2.18
C VAL A 51 8.08 12.88 1.96
N PHE A 52 7.34 13.26 3.01
CA PHE A 52 5.94 13.67 2.94
C PHE A 52 5.71 15.19 3.07
N ASP A 53 6.75 15.98 3.37
CA ASP A 53 6.72 17.46 3.48
C ASP A 53 7.60 18.16 2.40
N GLU A 54 8.16 17.41 1.44
CA GLU A 54 8.76 18.03 0.25
C GLU A 54 7.71 18.91 -0.46
N PRO A 55 8.06 20.16 -0.84
CA PRO A 55 7.13 21.04 -1.54
C PRO A 55 6.64 20.33 -2.78
N ASP A 56 5.31 20.26 -2.94
CA ASP A 56 4.59 19.62 -4.04
C ASP A 56 5.50 19.43 -5.25
N ILE A 57 6.10 18.23 -5.37
CA ILE A 57 6.53 17.76 -6.68
C ILE A 57 5.23 17.82 -7.45
N GLU A 58 5.04 18.86 -8.28
CA GLU A 58 3.84 19.10 -9.07
C GLU A 58 3.38 17.74 -9.53
N ALA A 59 2.30 17.24 -8.93
CA ALA A 59 1.88 15.86 -9.15
C ALA A 59 1.80 15.74 -10.66
N PRO A 60 2.69 14.97 -11.31
CA PRO A 60 2.82 15.02 -12.75
C PRO A 60 1.40 14.78 -13.27
N PRO A 61 0.90 15.64 -14.18
CA PRO A 61 -0.50 15.66 -14.55
C PRO A 61 -0.95 14.23 -14.75
N PRO A 62 -2.11 13.82 -14.17
CA PRO A 62 -2.56 12.44 -14.19
C PRO A 62 -2.35 11.93 -15.61
N PRO A 63 -1.61 10.82 -15.80
CA PRO A 63 -1.07 10.48 -17.10
C PRO A 63 -2.21 10.49 -18.10
N PRO A 64 -1.98 11.01 -19.31
CA PRO A 64 -3.02 11.09 -20.32
C PRO A 64 -3.68 9.72 -20.37
N ALA A 65 -4.99 9.69 -20.09
CA ALA A 65 -5.76 8.45 -19.99
C ALA A 65 -5.35 7.59 -21.18
N THR A 66 -4.59 6.51 -20.92
CA THR A 66 -3.91 5.79 -21.99
C THR A 66 -4.97 5.49 -23.02
N ALA A 67 -4.85 6.09 -24.22
CA ALA A 67 -5.90 6.02 -25.22
C ALA A 67 -6.32 4.55 -25.34
N PRO A 68 -7.62 4.21 -25.25
CA PRO A 68 -8.04 2.83 -25.14
C PRO A 68 -7.50 2.08 -26.34
N ARG A 69 -6.39 1.36 -26.14
CA ARG A 69 -5.76 0.56 -27.20
C ARG A 69 -6.86 -0.37 -27.68
N LYS A 70 -7.27 -0.22 -28.95
CA LYS A 70 -8.30 -1.04 -29.57
C LYS A 70 -7.91 -2.49 -29.30
N ARG A 71 -8.66 -3.15 -28.41
CA ARG A 71 -8.39 -4.55 -28.07
C ARG A 71 -8.52 -5.32 -29.38
N SER A 72 -7.44 -5.96 -29.83
CA SER A 72 -7.43 -6.69 -31.09
C SER A 72 -8.58 -7.71 -31.07
N LEU A 73 -9.51 -7.59 -32.03
CA LEU A 73 -10.64 -8.52 -32.15
C LEU A 73 -10.14 -9.95 -32.35
N LEU A 74 -9.02 -10.12 -33.04
CA LEU A 74 -8.33 -11.40 -33.21
C LEU A 74 -7.82 -11.95 -31.88
N ALA A 75 -7.19 -11.11 -31.05
CA ALA A 75 -6.76 -11.53 -29.72
C ALA A 75 -7.97 -11.94 -28.86
N ARG A 76 -9.06 -11.19 -28.90
CA ARG A 76 -10.29 -11.52 -28.16
C ARG A 76 -10.89 -12.84 -28.63
N LEU A 77 -10.93 -13.07 -29.94
CA LEU A 77 -11.42 -14.32 -30.52
C LEU A 77 -10.51 -15.51 -30.19
N PHE A 78 -9.20 -15.33 -30.31
CA PHE A 78 -8.20 -16.36 -29.97
C PHE A 78 -8.29 -16.76 -28.51
N PHE A 79 -8.25 -15.81 -27.57
CA PHE A 79 -8.36 -16.12 -26.14
C PHE A 79 -9.74 -16.66 -25.77
N GLY A 80 -10.81 -16.24 -26.46
CA GLY A 80 -12.14 -16.82 -26.32
C GLY A 80 -12.19 -18.29 -26.75
N ALA A 81 -11.71 -18.59 -27.96
CA ALA A 81 -11.65 -19.96 -28.48
C ALA A 81 -10.72 -20.86 -27.65
N LEU A 82 -9.56 -20.35 -27.24
CA LEU A 82 -8.63 -21.05 -26.36
C LEU A 82 -9.27 -21.34 -24.99
N GLY A 83 -9.98 -20.37 -24.42
CA GLY A 83 -10.69 -20.57 -23.15
C GLY A 83 -11.78 -21.64 -23.25
N VAL A 84 -12.55 -21.65 -24.35
CA VAL A 84 -13.54 -22.70 -24.63
C VAL A 84 -12.86 -24.07 -24.76
N LEU A 85 -11.81 -24.16 -25.56
CA LEU A 85 -11.08 -25.42 -25.77
C LEU A 85 -10.50 -25.99 -24.47
N VAL A 86 -9.87 -25.14 -23.65
CA VAL A 86 -9.34 -25.54 -22.33
C VAL A 86 -10.48 -25.99 -21.40
N SER A 87 -11.62 -25.28 -21.41
CA SER A 87 -12.78 -25.66 -20.58
C SER A 87 -13.33 -27.03 -20.99
N LEU A 88 -13.43 -27.31 -22.29
CA LEU A 88 -13.83 -28.63 -22.80
C LEU A 88 -12.82 -29.71 -22.39
N ALA A 89 -11.52 -29.45 -22.55
CA ALA A 89 -10.49 -30.41 -22.20
C ALA A 89 -10.51 -30.77 -20.71
N VAL A 90 -10.61 -29.77 -19.83
CA VAL A 90 -10.72 -29.96 -18.38
C VAL A 90 -12.01 -30.69 -18.01
N GLY A 91 -13.14 -30.33 -18.65
CA GLY A 91 -14.42 -30.99 -18.44
C GLY A 91 -14.37 -32.48 -18.80
N LEU A 92 -13.84 -32.82 -19.98
CA LEU A 92 -13.67 -34.21 -20.41
C LEU A 92 -12.71 -34.97 -19.49
N TRP A 93 -11.61 -34.35 -19.08
CA TRP A 93 -10.65 -34.96 -18.17
C TRP A 93 -11.27 -35.28 -16.80
N ALA A 94 -12.02 -34.33 -16.21
CA ALA A 94 -12.70 -34.54 -14.94
C ALA A 94 -13.77 -35.65 -15.04
N ASP A 95 -14.54 -35.64 -16.12
CA ASP A 95 -15.58 -36.62 -16.41
C ASP A 95 -15.01 -38.04 -16.63
N GLN A 96 -13.88 -38.16 -17.34
CA GLN A 96 -13.11 -39.41 -17.45
C GLN A 96 -12.57 -39.88 -16.10
N LEU A 97 -11.93 -38.99 -15.34
CA LEU A 97 -11.38 -39.30 -14.01
C LEU A 97 -12.44 -39.86 -13.07
N ILE A 98 -13.64 -39.26 -13.03
CA ILE A 98 -14.74 -39.71 -12.19
C ILE A 98 -15.19 -41.11 -12.62
N ARG A 99 -15.37 -41.36 -13.92
CA ARG A 99 -15.74 -42.69 -14.44
C ARG A 99 -14.69 -43.76 -14.13
N ASP A 100 -13.41 -43.43 -14.31
CA ASP A 100 -12.30 -44.34 -14.01
C ASP A 100 -12.25 -44.71 -12.52
N LEU A 101 -12.60 -43.76 -11.64
CA LEU A 101 -12.69 -44.01 -10.20
C LEU A 101 -13.88 -44.90 -9.85
N PHE A 102 -15.05 -44.67 -10.44
CA PHE A 102 -16.21 -45.56 -10.28
C PHE A 102 -15.92 -46.99 -10.75
N ALA A 103 -15.20 -47.15 -11.87
CA ALA A 103 -14.83 -48.45 -12.40
C ALA A 103 -13.86 -49.22 -11.49
N ARG A 104 -13.05 -48.53 -10.70
CA ARG A 104 -12.10 -49.13 -9.74
C ARG A 104 -12.77 -49.47 -8.41
N ALA A 105 -13.54 -48.54 -7.85
CA ALA A 105 -14.28 -48.74 -6.62
C ALA A 105 -15.41 -47.71 -6.51
N GLU A 106 -16.62 -48.15 -6.16
CA GLU A 106 -17.80 -47.29 -6.11
C GLU A 106 -17.65 -46.11 -5.14
N TRP A 107 -17.03 -46.32 -3.98
CA TRP A 107 -16.80 -45.27 -2.99
C TRP A 107 -15.82 -44.18 -3.45
N LEU A 108 -14.83 -44.54 -4.31
CA LEU A 108 -13.91 -43.56 -4.92
C LEU A 108 -14.66 -42.64 -5.88
N GLY A 109 -15.60 -43.19 -6.66
CA GLY A 109 -16.43 -42.43 -7.58
C GLY A 109 -17.28 -41.38 -6.88
N TRP A 110 -17.96 -41.77 -5.79
CA TRP A 110 -18.73 -40.83 -4.96
C TRP A 110 -17.86 -39.76 -4.31
N LEU A 111 -16.66 -40.12 -3.82
CA LEU A 111 -15.70 -39.14 -3.30
C LEU A 111 -15.27 -38.14 -4.38
N ALA A 112 -14.92 -38.61 -5.57
CA ALA A 112 -14.52 -37.75 -6.69
C ALA A 112 -15.66 -36.82 -7.15
N ALA A 113 -16.88 -37.35 -7.27
CA ALA A 113 -18.06 -36.57 -7.62
C ALA A 113 -18.37 -35.50 -6.55
N GLY A 114 -18.25 -35.85 -5.27
CA GLY A 114 -18.40 -34.91 -4.16
C GLY A 114 -17.35 -33.79 -4.20
N MET A 115 -16.07 -34.14 -4.38
CA MET A 115 -14.98 -33.17 -4.51
C MET A 115 -15.15 -32.28 -5.74
N ALA A 116 -15.55 -32.83 -6.89
CA ALA A 116 -15.82 -32.07 -8.10
C ALA A 116 -16.97 -31.06 -7.89
N THR A 117 -18.03 -31.47 -7.18
CA THR A 117 -19.16 -30.58 -6.84
C THR A 117 -18.71 -29.44 -5.93
N ILE A 118 -17.94 -29.73 -4.89
CA ILE A 118 -17.38 -28.71 -3.98
C ILE A 118 -16.46 -27.75 -4.74
N ALA A 119 -15.59 -28.27 -5.61
CA ALA A 119 -14.70 -27.47 -6.43
C ALA A 119 -15.49 -26.54 -7.36
N LEU A 120 -16.55 -27.03 -8.01
CA LEU A 120 -17.42 -26.25 -8.89
C LEU A 120 -18.16 -25.14 -8.13
N LEU A 121 -18.75 -25.47 -6.98
CA LEU A 121 -19.43 -24.48 -6.12
C LEU A 121 -18.44 -23.42 -5.61
N SER A 122 -17.25 -23.82 -5.18
CA SER A 122 -16.20 -22.91 -4.75
C SER A 122 -15.75 -21.97 -5.87
N LEU A 123 -15.56 -22.51 -7.08
CA LEU A 123 -15.23 -21.71 -8.27
C LEU A 123 -16.33 -20.70 -8.58
N LEU A 124 -17.61 -21.11 -8.53
CA LEU A 124 -18.75 -20.22 -8.76
C LEU A 124 -18.78 -19.06 -7.75
N VAL A 125 -18.59 -19.34 -6.46
CA VAL A 125 -18.53 -18.32 -5.41
C VAL A 125 -17.37 -17.35 -5.63
N ILE A 126 -16.19 -17.86 -6.01
CA ILE A 126 -15.02 -17.04 -6.33
C ILE A 126 -15.32 -16.11 -7.52
N LEU A 127 -15.91 -16.65 -8.59
CA LEU A 127 -16.26 -15.87 -9.78
C LEU A 127 -17.29 -14.77 -9.46
N ILE A 128 -18.37 -15.09 -8.75
CA ILE A 128 -19.38 -14.11 -8.33
C ILE A 128 -18.71 -13.00 -7.51
N ARG A 129 -17.85 -13.36 -6.55
CA ARG A 129 -17.14 -12.39 -5.71
C ARG A 129 -16.24 -11.48 -6.54
N GLU A 130 -15.58 -12.02 -7.57
CA GLU A 130 -14.72 -11.27 -8.48
C GLU A 130 -15.54 -10.32 -9.38
N PHE A 131 -16.67 -10.77 -9.93
CA PHE A 131 -17.55 -9.91 -10.72
C PHE A 131 -18.08 -8.74 -9.90
N LEU A 132 -18.48 -8.97 -8.65
CA LEU A 132 -18.89 -7.91 -7.73
C LEU A 132 -17.74 -6.94 -7.42
N ALA A 133 -16.51 -7.44 -7.25
CA ALA A 133 -15.33 -6.60 -7.05
C ALA A 133 -15.03 -5.70 -8.26
N ILE A 134 -15.14 -6.24 -9.47
CA ILE A 134 -14.93 -5.50 -10.72
C ILE A 134 -16.04 -4.46 -10.93
N ALA A 135 -17.31 -4.83 -10.69
CA ALA A 135 -18.43 -3.91 -10.77
C ALA A 135 -18.26 -2.72 -9.80
N ARG A 136 -17.81 -3.00 -8.57
CA ARG A 136 -17.52 -1.95 -7.59
C ARG A 136 -16.41 -1.00 -8.04
N LEU A 137 -15.38 -1.50 -8.73
CA LEU A 137 -14.33 -0.66 -9.30
C LEU A 137 -14.88 0.27 -10.42
N ALA A 138 -15.83 -0.22 -11.22
CA ALA A 138 -16.47 0.59 -12.25
C ALA A 138 -17.32 1.72 -11.65
N GLU A 139 -18.00 1.48 -10.52
CA GLU A 139 -18.73 2.51 -9.79
C GLU A 139 -17.79 3.61 -9.26
N VAL A 140 -16.63 3.25 -8.69
CA VAL A 140 -15.63 4.24 -8.26
C VAL A 140 -15.14 5.10 -9.43
N GLU A 141 -14.86 4.50 -10.59
CA GLU A 141 -14.44 5.23 -11.79
C GLU A 141 -15.55 6.19 -12.29
N LYS A 142 -16.81 5.80 -12.17
CA LYS A 142 -17.97 6.64 -12.49
C LYS A 142 -18.17 7.78 -11.50
N MET A 143 -17.95 7.54 -10.20
CA MET A 143 -17.96 8.58 -9.17
C MET A 143 -16.84 9.60 -9.43
N GLN A 144 -15.62 9.15 -9.73
CA GLN A 144 -14.49 10.03 -10.04
C GLN A 144 -14.79 10.93 -11.26
N LYS A 145 -15.34 10.38 -12.34
CA LYS A 145 -15.71 11.17 -13.52
C LYS A 145 -16.78 12.21 -13.22
N ARG A 146 -17.78 11.85 -12.40
CA ARG A 146 -18.82 12.79 -11.94
C ARG A 146 -18.27 13.87 -11.02
N ALA A 147 -17.29 13.54 -10.16
CA ALA A 147 -16.60 14.51 -9.32
C ALA A 147 -15.88 15.56 -10.17
N LEU A 148 -15.09 15.12 -11.16
CA LEU A 148 -14.38 16.03 -12.06
C LEU A 148 -15.34 16.91 -12.86
N ASP A 149 -16.45 16.35 -13.35
CA ASP A 149 -17.48 17.11 -14.08
C ASP A 149 -18.21 18.12 -13.18
N ALA A 150 -18.55 17.74 -11.94
CA ALA A 150 -19.20 18.61 -10.96
C ALA A 150 -18.29 19.78 -10.54
N VAL A 151 -16.98 19.54 -10.37
CA VAL A 151 -16.00 20.59 -10.10
C VAL A 151 -15.80 21.49 -11.32
N ALA A 152 -15.71 20.93 -12.52
CA ALA A 152 -15.50 21.70 -13.75
C ALA A 152 -16.70 22.60 -14.12
N ARG A 153 -17.92 22.16 -13.81
CA ARG A 153 -19.16 22.92 -14.07
C ARG A 153 -19.66 23.73 -12.88
N ASP A 154 -19.03 23.57 -11.72
CA ASP A 154 -19.45 24.11 -10.42
C ASP A 154 -20.95 23.86 -10.13
N ASP A 155 -21.43 22.64 -10.43
CA ASP A 155 -22.85 22.29 -10.27
C ASP A 155 -23.14 21.82 -8.84
N PRO A 156 -23.92 22.58 -8.05
CA PRO A 156 -24.15 22.28 -6.64
C PRO A 156 -25.16 21.15 -6.43
N LYS A 157 -26.00 20.82 -7.41
CA LYS A 157 -26.90 19.65 -7.32
C LYS A 157 -26.11 18.37 -7.57
N ALA A 158 -25.27 18.37 -8.60
CA ALA A 158 -24.40 17.24 -8.91
C ALA A 158 -23.41 16.96 -7.76
N ALA A 159 -22.82 18.01 -7.18
CA ALA A 159 -21.93 17.90 -6.03
C ALA A 159 -22.61 17.28 -4.79
N ARG A 160 -23.84 17.70 -4.45
CA ARG A 160 -24.58 17.10 -3.31
C ARG A 160 -24.88 15.62 -3.52
N ALA A 161 -25.36 15.25 -4.70
CA ALA A 161 -25.63 13.85 -5.02
C ALA A 161 -24.37 12.98 -4.93
N LEU A 162 -23.22 13.50 -5.41
CA LEU A 162 -21.93 12.84 -5.30
C LEU A 162 -21.48 12.68 -3.84
N VAL A 163 -21.62 13.73 -3.02
CA VAL A 163 -21.25 13.69 -1.60
C VAL A 163 -22.08 12.70 -0.80
N ASP A 164 -23.39 12.61 -1.08
CA ASP A 164 -24.26 11.62 -0.44
C ASP A 164 -23.87 10.19 -0.85
N GLU A 165 -23.56 9.98 -2.13
CA GLU A 165 -23.08 8.68 -2.63
C GLU A 165 -21.72 8.30 -2.03
N LEU A 166 -20.79 9.25 -1.91
CA LEU A 166 -19.50 9.06 -1.25
C LEU A 166 -19.67 8.71 0.23
N SER A 167 -20.53 9.44 0.93
CA SER A 167 -20.84 9.21 2.34
C SER A 167 -21.46 7.82 2.58
N ALA A 168 -22.31 7.35 1.65
CA ALA A 168 -22.85 6.00 1.66
C ALA A 168 -21.79 4.94 1.35
N PHE A 169 -20.93 5.20 0.36
CA PHE A 169 -19.86 4.28 -0.04
C PHE A 169 -18.86 4.00 1.09
N VAL A 170 -18.51 5.04 1.86
CA VAL A 170 -17.60 4.94 3.01
C VAL A 170 -18.31 4.64 4.34
N ALA A 171 -19.64 4.47 4.35
CA ALA A 171 -20.42 4.30 5.58
C ALA A 171 -19.97 3.10 6.44
N ALA A 172 -19.50 2.03 5.80
CA ALA A 172 -18.99 0.84 6.48
C ALA A 172 -17.60 1.02 7.11
N LYS A 173 -16.92 2.16 6.89
CA LYS A 173 -15.59 2.46 7.43
C LYS A 173 -15.69 3.33 8.67
N PRO A 174 -15.39 2.79 9.88
CA PRO A 174 -15.47 3.55 11.12
C PRO A 174 -14.53 4.76 11.13
N GLU A 175 -13.41 4.69 10.40
CA GLU A 175 -12.39 5.75 10.32
C GLU A 175 -12.95 7.06 9.72
N THR A 176 -13.96 6.95 8.86
CA THR A 176 -14.60 8.12 8.20
C THR A 176 -15.76 8.70 9.00
N ALA A 177 -16.11 8.12 10.15
CA ALA A 177 -17.32 8.50 10.88
C ALA A 177 -17.29 9.95 11.36
N ALA A 178 -16.13 10.46 11.79
CA ALA A 178 -15.97 11.85 12.21
C ALA A 178 -16.16 12.81 11.03
N GLY A 179 -15.40 12.61 9.93
CA GLY A 179 -15.51 13.46 8.74
C GLY A 179 -16.89 13.43 8.09
N ARG A 180 -17.58 12.28 8.11
CA ARG A 180 -18.98 12.20 7.64
C ARG A 180 -19.95 13.01 8.50
N ARG A 181 -19.71 13.15 9.81
CA ARG A 181 -20.53 13.99 10.69
C ARG A 181 -20.28 15.46 10.40
N SER A 182 -19.02 15.90 10.36
CA SER A 182 -18.64 17.27 10.00
C SER A 182 -19.23 17.67 8.65
N LEU A 183 -19.10 16.81 7.64
CA LEU A 183 -19.64 17.05 6.31
C LEU A 183 -21.17 17.15 6.30
N ALA A 184 -21.87 16.34 7.10
CA ALA A 184 -23.33 16.40 7.20
C ALA A 184 -23.83 17.70 7.84
N GLU A 185 -23.05 18.29 8.75
CA GLU A 185 -23.33 19.59 9.36
C GLU A 185 -23.09 20.74 8.37
N LEU A 186 -21.95 20.73 7.67
CA LEU A 186 -21.49 21.82 6.80
C LEU A 186 -22.11 21.83 5.40
N ARG A 187 -22.63 20.69 4.90
CA ARG A 187 -23.13 20.57 3.50
C ARG A 187 -24.27 21.52 3.14
N GLY A 188 -25.03 21.99 4.14
CA GLY A 188 -26.14 22.92 3.94
C GLY A 188 -25.69 24.37 3.78
N GLU A 189 -24.47 24.69 4.24
CA GLU A 189 -23.92 26.04 4.25
C GLU A 189 -23.13 26.36 2.97
N ILE A 190 -22.61 25.33 2.29
CA ILE A 190 -21.84 25.50 1.06
C ILE A 190 -22.78 25.55 -0.15
N ILE A 191 -22.70 26.66 -0.88
CA ILE A 191 -23.47 26.91 -2.10
C ILE A 191 -22.74 26.35 -3.32
N ASP A 192 -21.42 26.55 -3.43
CA ASP A 192 -20.64 26.18 -4.62
C ASP A 192 -20.36 24.68 -4.68
N GLY A 193 -20.53 24.07 -5.86
CA GLY A 193 -20.33 22.65 -6.05
C GLY A 193 -18.87 22.23 -5.85
N ALA A 194 -17.92 23.00 -6.37
CA ALA A 194 -16.49 22.72 -6.26
C ALA A 194 -16.01 22.74 -4.80
N ASN A 195 -16.47 23.72 -4.02
CA ASN A 195 -16.12 23.83 -2.60
C ASN A 195 -16.71 22.68 -1.78
N LEU A 196 -17.93 22.23 -2.11
CA LEU A 196 -18.55 21.09 -1.44
C LEU A 196 -17.77 19.79 -1.70
N VAL A 197 -17.28 19.58 -2.93
CA VAL A 197 -16.45 18.41 -3.26
C VAL A 197 -15.11 18.46 -2.52
N ARG A 198 -14.44 19.62 -2.48
CA ARG A 198 -13.17 19.81 -1.76
C ARG A 198 -13.32 19.59 -0.24
N LEU A 199 -14.43 20.05 0.34
CA LEU A 199 -14.72 19.79 1.76
C LEU A 199 -14.90 18.28 1.99
N ALA A 200 -15.67 17.60 1.14
CA ALA A 200 -15.89 16.17 1.26
C ALA A 200 -14.59 15.37 1.12
N GLU A 201 -13.72 15.76 0.19
CA GLU A 201 -12.39 15.17 0.03
C GLU A 201 -11.56 15.33 1.31
N THR A 202 -11.47 16.54 1.84
CA THR A 202 -10.67 16.84 3.04
C THR A 202 -11.18 16.09 4.27
N GLU A 203 -12.48 16.12 4.54
CA GLU A 203 -13.07 15.53 5.76
C GLU A 203 -13.10 13.99 5.69
N ILE A 204 -13.44 13.40 4.54
CA ILE A 204 -13.60 11.94 4.41
C ILE A 204 -12.28 11.24 4.12
N LEU A 205 -11.41 11.82 3.27
CA LEU A 205 -10.20 11.12 2.81
C LEU A 205 -8.98 11.34 3.71
N SER A 206 -8.84 12.50 4.37
CA SER A 206 -7.72 12.79 5.28
C SER A 206 -7.40 11.67 6.30
N PRO A 207 -8.38 11.09 7.04
CA PRO A 207 -8.08 9.98 7.95
C PRO A 207 -7.63 8.70 7.24
N LEU A 208 -8.10 8.47 6.00
CA LEU A 208 -7.65 7.34 5.18
C LEU A 208 -6.21 7.57 4.68
N ASP A 209 -5.89 8.79 4.27
CA ASP A 209 -4.56 9.18 3.79
C ASP A 209 -3.51 9.06 4.89
N ALA A 210 -3.82 9.51 6.11
CA ALA A 210 -2.94 9.32 7.26
C ALA A 210 -2.65 7.83 7.50
N ARG A 211 -3.66 6.96 7.36
CA ARG A 211 -3.48 5.52 7.52
C ARG A 211 -2.70 4.90 6.35
N ALA A 212 -2.88 5.39 5.14
CA ALA A 212 -2.10 5.01 3.97
C ALA A 212 -0.61 5.33 4.17
N LYS A 213 -0.29 6.54 4.64
CA LYS A 213 1.09 6.96 4.97
C LYS A 213 1.76 5.98 5.96
N ILE A 214 1.05 5.58 7.02
CA ILE A 214 1.55 4.59 7.99
C ILE A 214 1.84 3.25 7.31
N MET A 215 0.95 2.76 6.45
CA MET A 215 1.16 1.49 5.74
C MET A 215 2.37 1.53 4.80
N ILE A 216 2.57 2.66 4.11
CA ILE A 216 3.73 2.88 3.23
C ILE A 216 5.01 2.89 4.06
N LEU A 217 5.03 3.62 5.18
CA LEU A 217 6.19 3.66 6.08
C LEU A 217 6.55 2.28 6.63
N GLU A 218 5.55 1.51 7.06
CA GLU A 218 5.76 0.14 7.53
C GLU A 218 6.30 -0.79 6.43
N ALA A 219 5.79 -0.66 5.20
CA ALA A 219 6.30 -1.42 4.06
C ALA A 219 7.75 -1.03 3.74
N ALA A 220 8.05 0.27 3.72
CA ALA A 220 9.40 0.78 3.50
C ALA A 220 10.39 0.27 4.56
N LYS A 221 9.99 0.24 5.85
CA LYS A 221 10.79 -0.35 6.93
C LYS A 221 11.11 -1.83 6.70
N ARG A 222 10.11 -2.62 6.28
CA ARG A 222 10.30 -4.05 5.98
C ARG A 222 11.22 -4.27 4.79
N VAL A 223 11.06 -3.47 3.73
CA VAL A 223 11.94 -3.51 2.56
C VAL A 223 13.37 -3.13 2.94
N SER A 224 13.57 -2.02 3.64
CA SER A 224 14.89 -1.55 4.09
C SER A 224 15.64 -2.59 4.92
N LEU A 225 14.94 -3.27 5.85
CA LEU A 225 15.53 -4.37 6.62
C LEU A 225 16.01 -5.51 5.72
N ILE A 226 15.23 -5.87 4.71
CA ILE A 226 15.55 -7.00 3.84
C ILE A 226 16.66 -6.66 2.86
N THR A 227 16.71 -5.43 2.37
CA THR A 227 17.83 -4.94 1.56
C THR A 227 19.13 -4.93 2.37
N ALA A 228 19.09 -4.57 3.66
CA ALA A 228 20.27 -4.56 4.53
C ALA A 228 20.79 -5.98 4.87
N VAL A 229 19.89 -6.97 4.92
CA VAL A 229 20.21 -8.34 5.36
C VAL A 229 20.43 -9.30 4.19
N SER A 230 19.95 -8.98 2.98
CA SER A 230 19.95 -9.92 1.84
C SER A 230 21.31 -9.99 1.13
N PRO A 231 21.97 -11.16 1.12
CA PRO A 231 23.22 -11.36 0.38
C PRO A 231 23.00 -11.62 -1.12
N ARG A 232 21.74 -11.78 -1.57
CA ARG A 232 21.39 -12.09 -2.97
C ARG A 232 20.46 -11.04 -3.55
N ALA A 233 20.94 -10.32 -4.58
CA ALA A 233 20.18 -9.29 -5.28
C ALA A 233 18.81 -9.78 -5.80
N LEU A 234 18.74 -11.03 -6.30
CA LEU A 234 17.47 -11.60 -6.77
C LEU A 234 16.42 -11.76 -5.66
N VAL A 235 16.86 -12.08 -4.44
CA VAL A 235 15.95 -12.29 -3.30
C VAL A 235 15.42 -10.96 -2.80
N ASP A 236 16.26 -9.93 -2.75
CA ASP A 236 15.86 -8.57 -2.41
C ASP A 236 14.83 -8.02 -3.41
N ILE A 237 15.12 -8.09 -4.71
CA ILE A 237 14.19 -7.66 -5.76
C ILE A 237 12.86 -8.43 -5.68
N ALA A 238 12.91 -9.75 -5.51
CA ALA A 238 11.69 -10.55 -5.38
C ALA A 238 10.86 -10.15 -4.15
N TYR A 239 11.51 -9.86 -3.03
CA TYR A 239 10.83 -9.39 -1.83
C TYR A 239 10.21 -8.00 -2.01
N VAL A 240 10.94 -7.06 -2.61
CA VAL A 240 10.45 -5.71 -2.91
C VAL A 240 9.17 -5.79 -3.77
N VAL A 241 9.18 -6.63 -4.81
CA VAL A 241 8.01 -6.84 -5.68
C VAL A 241 6.84 -7.45 -4.90
N PHE A 242 7.11 -8.45 -4.05
CA PHE A 242 6.09 -9.06 -3.20
C PHE A 242 5.47 -8.05 -2.23
N GLU A 243 6.29 -7.25 -1.54
CA GLU A 243 5.85 -6.27 -0.57
C GLU A 243 5.11 -5.10 -1.25
N ALA A 244 5.54 -4.67 -2.44
CA ALA A 244 4.81 -3.71 -3.26
C ALA A 244 3.43 -4.24 -3.66
N GLY A 245 3.34 -5.49 -4.12
CA GLY A 245 2.06 -6.13 -4.44
C GLY A 245 1.13 -6.23 -3.22
N ARG A 246 1.69 -6.60 -2.05
CA ARG A 246 0.96 -6.67 -0.78
C ARG A 246 0.45 -5.28 -0.35
N LEU A 247 1.28 -4.24 -0.47
CA LEU A 247 0.92 -2.86 -0.13
C LEU A 247 -0.19 -2.35 -1.05
N ILE A 248 -0.10 -2.57 -2.36
CA ILE A 248 -1.15 -2.20 -3.33
C ILE A 248 -2.50 -2.81 -2.93
N ARG A 249 -2.52 -4.09 -2.55
CA ARG A 249 -3.76 -4.76 -2.10
C ARG A 249 -4.34 -4.09 -0.85
N ARG A 250 -3.50 -3.83 0.17
CA ARG A 250 -3.92 -3.18 1.43
C ARG A 250 -4.40 -1.74 1.22
N LEU A 251 -3.72 -0.95 0.40
CA LEU A 251 -4.13 0.41 0.05
C LEU A 251 -5.48 0.40 -0.67
N SER A 252 -5.66 -0.51 -1.63
CA SER A 252 -6.95 -0.65 -2.31
C SER A 252 -8.07 -0.91 -1.30
N GLU A 253 -7.88 -1.86 -0.38
CA GLU A 253 -8.87 -2.21 0.65
C GLU A 253 -9.17 -1.02 1.57
N LEU A 254 -8.15 -0.21 1.89
CA LEU A 254 -8.29 1.03 2.67
C LEU A 254 -9.15 2.08 1.96
N TYR A 255 -9.01 2.27 0.64
CA TYR A 255 -9.85 3.22 -0.10
C TYR A 255 -11.17 2.61 -0.58
N GLY A 256 -11.42 1.33 -0.30
CA GLY A 256 -12.68 0.66 -0.62
C GLY A 256 -12.67 -0.08 -1.96
N GLY A 257 -11.54 -0.18 -2.66
CA GLY A 257 -11.36 -1.24 -3.65
C GLY A 257 -11.09 -2.55 -2.92
N ARG A 258 -11.93 -3.59 -3.05
CA ARG A 258 -11.52 -4.95 -2.68
C ARG A 258 -10.95 -5.59 -3.95
N PRO A 259 -9.66 -5.44 -4.27
CA PRO A 259 -9.14 -5.95 -5.52
C PRO A 259 -9.19 -7.47 -5.45
N GLY A 260 -10.06 -8.05 -6.28
CA GLY A 260 -9.96 -9.44 -6.63
C GLY A 260 -8.69 -9.74 -7.43
N THR A 261 -8.51 -10.97 -7.92
CA THR A 261 -7.29 -11.33 -8.66
C THR A 261 -7.17 -10.53 -9.96
N LEU A 262 -8.25 -10.43 -10.73
CA LEU A 262 -8.30 -9.67 -11.99
C LEU A 262 -8.22 -8.16 -11.73
N GLY A 263 -8.90 -7.69 -10.67
CA GLY A 263 -8.81 -6.29 -10.22
C GLY A 263 -7.37 -5.89 -9.85
N PHE A 264 -6.65 -6.76 -9.14
CA PHE A 264 -5.26 -6.57 -8.78
C PHE A 264 -4.35 -6.49 -10.01
N PHE A 265 -4.49 -7.40 -10.98
CA PHE A 265 -3.69 -7.33 -12.21
C PHE A 265 -3.96 -6.05 -13.02
N ARG A 266 -5.21 -5.59 -13.09
CA ARG A 266 -5.55 -4.31 -13.75
C ARG A 266 -4.85 -3.14 -13.06
N LEU A 267 -4.90 -3.10 -11.72
CA LEU A 267 -4.29 -2.04 -10.92
C LEU A 267 -2.76 -2.09 -10.98
N ALA A 268 -2.16 -3.26 -10.76
CA ALA A 268 -0.72 -3.48 -10.85
C ALA A 268 -0.16 -3.06 -12.22
N ARG A 269 -0.85 -3.39 -13.31
CA ARG A 269 -0.48 -2.92 -14.66
C ARG A 269 -0.51 -1.39 -14.77
N GLY A 270 -1.50 -0.74 -14.15
CA GLY A 270 -1.59 0.72 -14.11
C GLY A 270 -0.44 1.36 -13.35
N VAL A 271 -0.13 0.83 -12.17
CA VAL A 271 1.03 1.27 -11.34
C VAL A 271 2.34 1.06 -12.09
N LEU A 272 2.55 -0.11 -12.70
CA LEU A 272 3.74 -0.39 -13.51
C LEU A 272 3.87 0.54 -14.72
N ALA A 273 2.75 0.89 -15.37
CA ALA A 273 2.77 1.85 -16.47
C ALA A 273 3.19 3.25 -15.99
N HIS A 274 2.65 3.71 -14.86
CA HIS A 274 3.08 4.95 -14.23
C HIS A 274 4.56 4.92 -13.84
N LEU A 275 4.99 3.84 -13.18
CA LEU A 275 6.37 3.68 -12.75
C LEU A 275 7.33 3.59 -13.94
N ALA A 276 6.90 3.03 -15.08
CA ALA A 276 7.70 3.08 -16.31
C ALA A 276 7.85 4.52 -16.83
N VAL A 277 6.81 5.34 -16.76
CA VAL A 277 6.88 6.76 -17.15
C VAL A 277 7.75 7.55 -16.16
N THR A 278 7.45 7.51 -14.86
CA THR A 278 8.19 8.26 -13.83
C THR A 278 9.63 7.75 -13.68
N GLY A 279 9.82 6.44 -13.71
CA GLY A 279 11.14 5.80 -13.59
C GLY A 279 12.01 5.99 -14.83
N SER A 280 11.44 6.05 -16.03
CA SER A 280 12.24 6.37 -17.23
C SER A 280 12.74 7.80 -17.23
N ILE A 281 11.99 8.75 -16.68
CA ILE A 281 12.44 10.15 -16.52
C ILE A 281 13.60 10.22 -15.51
N ALA A 282 13.45 9.60 -14.34
CA ALA A 282 14.48 9.63 -13.29
C ALA A 282 15.78 8.91 -13.72
N VAL A 283 15.67 7.76 -14.38
CA VAL A 283 16.83 7.03 -14.90
C VAL A 283 17.43 7.76 -16.10
N GLY A 284 16.60 8.33 -16.98
CA GLY A 284 17.05 9.08 -18.15
C GLY A 284 17.93 10.27 -17.78
N ASP A 285 17.51 11.06 -16.78
CA ASP A 285 18.26 12.22 -16.33
C ASP A 285 19.61 11.83 -15.68
N SER A 286 19.60 10.81 -14.82
CA SER A 286 20.83 10.31 -14.16
C SER A 286 21.84 9.73 -15.16
N PHE A 287 21.39 8.95 -16.15
CA PHE A 287 22.28 8.41 -17.18
C PHE A 287 22.82 9.51 -18.12
N VAL A 288 22.00 10.50 -18.48
CA VAL A 288 22.45 11.66 -19.27
C VAL A 288 23.50 12.46 -18.50
N GLN A 289 23.25 12.75 -17.22
CA GLN A 289 24.19 13.47 -16.36
C GLN A 289 25.51 12.70 -16.19
N GLN A 290 25.47 11.38 -16.07
CA GLN A 290 26.67 10.54 -15.91
C GLN A 290 27.49 10.45 -17.21
N ILE A 291 26.83 10.33 -18.37
CA ILE A 291 27.49 10.24 -19.69
C ILE A 291 28.03 11.60 -20.15
N VAL A 292 27.25 12.67 -19.98
CA VAL A 292 27.65 14.04 -20.35
C VAL A 292 28.72 14.58 -19.39
N GLY A 293 28.57 14.34 -18.08
CA GLY A 293 29.50 14.80 -17.05
C GLY A 293 30.89 14.16 -17.11
N HIS A 294 30.99 12.87 -17.46
CA HIS A 294 32.28 12.17 -17.53
C HIS A 294 32.85 12.06 -18.96
N GLY A 295 31.99 11.86 -19.98
CA GLY A 295 32.43 11.56 -21.34
C GLY A 295 32.92 12.76 -22.16
N LEU A 296 32.28 13.94 -22.00
CA LEU A 296 32.70 15.17 -22.69
C LEU A 296 33.86 15.85 -21.96
N ALA A 297 33.83 15.88 -20.63
CA ALA A 297 34.93 16.42 -19.81
C ALA A 297 36.24 15.64 -20.03
N ALA A 298 36.19 14.30 -20.06
CA ALA A 298 37.37 13.48 -20.30
C ALA A 298 37.94 13.68 -21.72
N LYS A 299 37.10 13.79 -22.74
CA LYS A 299 37.55 14.01 -24.12
C LYS A 299 38.09 15.43 -24.35
N LEU A 300 37.51 16.44 -23.72
CA LEU A 300 38.00 17.82 -23.80
C LEU A 300 39.33 17.97 -23.06
N SER A 301 39.48 17.34 -21.89
CA SER A 301 40.74 17.31 -21.14
C SER A 301 41.85 16.57 -21.88
N ALA A 302 41.54 15.45 -22.55
CA ALA A 302 42.52 14.72 -23.36
C ALA A 302 42.98 15.55 -24.57
N LYS A 303 42.05 16.21 -25.28
CA LYS A 303 42.36 17.08 -26.42
C LYS A 303 43.15 18.34 -26.04
N LEU A 304 42.86 18.93 -24.88
CA LEU A 304 43.64 20.06 -24.33
C LEU A 304 45.05 19.62 -23.89
N GLY A 305 45.17 18.44 -23.28
CA GLY A 305 46.47 17.85 -22.93
C GLY A 305 47.36 17.59 -24.15
N GLU A 306 46.80 17.02 -25.22
CA GLU A 306 47.52 16.84 -26.50
C GLU A 306 47.89 18.18 -27.14
N GLY A 307 47.01 19.18 -27.11
CA GLY A 307 47.26 20.51 -27.67
C GLY A 307 48.38 21.27 -26.96
N VAL A 308 48.45 21.18 -25.62
CA VAL A 308 49.52 21.81 -24.82
C VAL A 308 50.85 21.08 -25.01
N VAL A 309 50.85 19.74 -25.06
CA VAL A 309 52.08 18.96 -25.25
C VAL A 309 52.67 19.17 -26.65
N ASN A 310 51.85 19.21 -27.70
CA ASN A 310 52.35 19.54 -29.05
C ASN A 310 52.83 21.00 -29.16
N GLY A 311 52.17 21.94 -28.48
CA GLY A 311 52.59 23.35 -28.47
C GLY A 311 53.91 23.63 -27.74
N MET A 312 54.41 22.69 -26.93
CA MET A 312 55.73 22.80 -26.28
C MET A 312 56.87 22.14 -27.07
N MET A 313 56.55 21.33 -28.10
CA MET A 313 57.53 20.59 -28.92
C MET A 313 57.77 21.22 -30.30
N THR A 314 57.13 22.35 -30.59
CA THR A 314 57.35 23.22 -31.76
C THR A 314 57.75 24.60 -31.31
#